data_AF-A0A5C2SCG1-F1
#
_entry.id   AF-A0A5C2SCG1-F1
#
_cell.length_a   1.000
_cell.length_b   1.000
_cell.length_c   1.000
_cell.angle_alpha   90.00
_cell.angle_beta   90.00
_cell.angle_gamma   90.00
#
_symmetry.space_group_name_H-M   'P 1'
#
loop_
_entity.id
_entity.type
_entity.pdbx_description
1 polymer ?
#
loop_
_entity_poly.entity_id
_entity_poly.type
_entity_poly.pdbx_seq_one_letter_code
_entity_poly.pdbx_strand_id
1 'polypeptide(L)'
;MTKSKNFKKNKAVIHLKAALARITLTPHTLAFFLLSVIHCVAQGLTAAFIYSEDASSFSFVDSILRTAEVPNNEVARLFRSGGSLTLRLCTAAPIGNVYGDCETIWATDMEGGNETLVPRFLEDVALSARSPLEGRAPPDSSLRAITDPTNGTVTGVLLTFDGGRESVTVSKTCARILEYPARILDNSWREDLALIGSQFWLLGMSTFGILYNSIPHIWAVVFARVMQSSWATYTLWRTGDVQFRYNALITGGNTPCHFDFLPGYFTTRIALQVPELVLNLTALLSTSFLAWRIVKGYSASTIRRVGPPAGVMRIYKFFLVDSMFLQLSLFFTVTAISLWIDQLRNSSIAMLAHHPGLYYALFIGTIVTIVPWMIMGWFAVRREMKFLMAGFLFLNICYIALWSAMFYSHVYRWTFIEWPFFACSTMVSMGVLVGAAIFGTISWVNFGRGLAHYLHVEAVLLESDFNPDVFTNDEEKAPANSSMNTPVQRSPSALSQLSAEGVSVVKKDTNWDFSDVNRPAIYTVDVQVNQGTVRSMDSSMSKDSLAK
;
A
#
# COMPACT_ATOMS: atom_id res chain seq x y z
N MET A 1 -28.21 -30.05 8.96
CA MET A 1 -26.96 -29.40 8.50
C MET A 1 -27.09 -28.70 7.13
N THR A 2 -27.92 -29.18 6.20
CA THR A 2 -28.14 -28.60 4.86
C THR A 2 -28.80 -27.22 4.84
N LYS A 3 -29.78 -26.93 5.72
CA LYS A 3 -30.40 -25.59 5.83
C LYS A 3 -29.42 -24.45 6.14
N SER A 4 -28.40 -24.70 6.98
CA SER A 4 -27.40 -23.69 7.35
C SER A 4 -26.48 -23.32 6.17
N LYS A 5 -26.12 -24.28 5.32
CA LYS A 5 -25.33 -24.03 4.11
C LYS A 5 -26.09 -23.17 3.09
N ASN A 6 -27.39 -23.43 2.92
CA ASN A 6 -28.22 -22.65 2.00
C ASN A 6 -28.41 -21.18 2.46
N PHE A 7 -28.57 -20.95 3.77
CA PHE A 7 -28.68 -19.59 4.30
C PHE A 7 -27.41 -18.76 4.09
N LYS A 8 -26.22 -19.35 4.33
CA LYS A 8 -24.93 -18.66 4.10
C LYS A 8 -24.72 -18.32 2.62
N LYS A 9 -25.09 -19.22 1.70
CA LYS A 9 -24.99 -18.98 0.25
C LYS A 9 -25.86 -17.80 -0.19
N ASN A 10 -27.11 -17.73 0.29
CA ASN A 10 -28.03 -16.64 -0.05
C ASN A 10 -27.50 -15.29 0.45
N LYS A 11 -26.95 -15.22 1.67
CA LYS A 11 -26.38 -13.99 2.22
C LYS A 11 -25.18 -13.48 1.39
N ALA A 12 -24.27 -14.37 1.00
CA ALA A 12 -23.12 -14.00 0.17
C ALA A 12 -23.55 -13.49 -1.22
N VAL A 13 -24.55 -14.11 -1.85
CA VAL A 13 -25.09 -13.66 -3.14
C VAL A 13 -25.75 -12.29 -3.03
N ILE A 14 -26.49 -12.03 -1.95
CA ILE A 14 -27.10 -10.70 -1.71
C ILE A 14 -26.03 -9.63 -1.54
N HIS A 15 -24.99 -9.88 -0.74
CA HIS A 15 -23.87 -8.94 -0.57
C HIS A 15 -23.10 -8.71 -1.88
N LEU A 16 -22.87 -9.76 -2.67
CA LEU A 16 -22.20 -9.63 -3.96
C LEU A 16 -23.04 -8.82 -4.96
N LYS A 17 -24.35 -9.06 -5.02
CA LYS A 17 -25.27 -8.26 -5.86
C LYS A 17 -25.30 -6.81 -5.43
N ALA A 18 -25.35 -6.53 -4.13
CA ALA A 18 -25.30 -5.17 -3.60
C ALA A 18 -23.96 -4.48 -3.92
N ALA A 19 -22.84 -5.21 -3.79
CA ALA A 19 -21.52 -4.72 -4.16
C ALA A 19 -21.42 -4.41 -5.66
N LEU A 20 -21.88 -5.31 -6.52
CA LEU A 20 -21.91 -5.12 -7.97
C LEU A 20 -22.79 -3.92 -8.35
N ALA A 21 -23.98 -3.79 -7.76
CA ALA A 21 -24.87 -2.65 -8.00
C ALA A 21 -24.20 -1.31 -7.66
N ARG A 22 -23.41 -1.25 -6.56
CA ARG A 22 -22.65 -0.06 -6.18
C ARG A 22 -21.50 0.25 -7.15
N ILE A 23 -20.79 -0.79 -7.60
CA ILE A 23 -19.70 -0.63 -8.58
C ILE A 23 -20.25 -0.07 -9.90
N THR A 24 -21.40 -0.60 -10.36
CA THR A 24 -22.06 -0.19 -11.61
C THR A 24 -22.95 1.05 -11.46
N LEU A 25 -22.99 1.68 -10.29
CA LEU A 25 -23.92 2.80 -10.02
C LEU A 25 -23.68 3.99 -10.95
N THR A 26 -22.41 4.29 -11.23
CA THR A 26 -22.03 5.36 -12.16
C THR A 26 -21.00 4.87 -13.18
N PRO A 27 -20.98 5.43 -14.39
CA PRO A 27 -19.94 5.09 -15.37
C PRO A 27 -18.52 5.38 -14.85
N HIS A 28 -18.37 6.40 -13.98
CA HIS A 28 -17.07 6.76 -13.41
C HIS A 28 -16.58 5.75 -12.35
N THR A 29 -17.45 5.25 -11.47
CA THR A 29 -17.09 4.22 -10.49
C THR A 29 -16.75 2.90 -11.16
N LEU A 30 -17.50 2.52 -12.19
CA LEU A 30 -17.19 1.34 -13.00
C LEU A 30 -15.84 1.48 -13.71
N ALA A 31 -15.58 2.61 -14.36
CA ALA A 31 -14.30 2.88 -15.01
C ALA A 31 -13.13 2.85 -14.03
N PHE A 32 -13.29 3.44 -12.84
CA PHE A 32 -12.25 3.45 -11.80
C PHE A 32 -11.93 2.05 -11.29
N PHE A 33 -12.96 1.22 -11.09
CA PHE A 33 -12.79 -0.18 -10.69
C PHE A 33 -12.07 -1.00 -11.78
N LEU A 34 -12.54 -0.93 -13.03
CA LEU A 34 -11.95 -1.68 -14.14
C LEU A 34 -10.50 -1.28 -14.38
N LEU A 35 -10.19 0.02 -14.37
CA LEU A 35 -8.81 0.50 -14.49
C LEU A 35 -7.94 0.05 -13.31
N SER A 36 -8.48 0.06 -12.09
CA SER A 36 -7.75 -0.46 -10.92
C SER A 36 -7.40 -1.94 -11.08
N VAL A 37 -8.32 -2.76 -11.59
CA VAL A 37 -8.06 -4.19 -11.88
C VAL A 37 -7.01 -4.35 -12.99
N ILE A 38 -7.18 -3.65 -14.11
CA ILE A 38 -6.26 -3.72 -15.26
C ILE A 38 -4.84 -3.31 -14.82
N HIS A 39 -4.70 -2.19 -14.11
CA HIS A 39 -3.39 -1.73 -13.63
C HIS A 39 -2.81 -2.68 -12.58
N CYS A 40 -3.61 -3.20 -11.64
CA CYS A 40 -3.14 -4.18 -10.67
C CYS A 40 -2.56 -5.43 -11.33
N VAL A 41 -3.24 -5.96 -12.35
CA VAL A 41 -2.77 -7.15 -13.09
C VAL A 41 -1.54 -6.80 -13.92
N ALA A 42 -1.58 -5.73 -14.71
CA ALA A 42 -0.47 -5.35 -15.58
C ALA A 42 0.80 -5.04 -14.77
N GLN A 43 0.71 -4.20 -13.73
CA GLN A 43 1.85 -3.84 -12.90
C GLN A 43 2.31 -5.00 -12.02
N GLY A 44 1.38 -5.81 -11.51
CA GLY A 44 1.72 -7.02 -10.77
C GLY A 44 2.50 -8.02 -11.61
N LEU A 45 2.13 -8.21 -12.87
CA LEU A 45 2.86 -9.08 -13.81
C LEU A 45 4.24 -8.50 -14.16
N THR A 46 4.33 -7.22 -14.50
CA THR A 46 5.63 -6.58 -14.79
C THR A 46 6.57 -6.69 -13.59
N ALA A 47 6.10 -6.36 -12.38
CA ALA A 47 6.89 -6.49 -11.16
C ALA A 47 7.27 -7.94 -10.84
N ALA A 48 6.42 -8.93 -11.16
CA ALA A 48 6.75 -10.34 -11.01
C ALA A 48 7.85 -10.81 -11.98
N PHE A 49 7.89 -10.29 -13.20
CA PHE A 49 8.99 -10.55 -14.13
C PHE A 49 10.30 -9.94 -13.62
N ILE A 50 10.26 -8.68 -13.17
CA ILE A 50 11.43 -8.01 -12.59
C ILE A 50 11.94 -8.79 -11.36
N TYR A 51 11.03 -9.19 -10.46
CA TYR A 51 11.35 -10.04 -9.31
C TYR A 51 12.04 -11.35 -9.72
N SER A 52 11.54 -12.01 -10.78
CA SER A 52 12.12 -13.28 -11.25
C SER A 52 13.54 -13.10 -11.79
N GLU A 53 13.80 -12.02 -12.51
CA GLU A 53 15.14 -11.69 -13.02
C GLU A 53 16.11 -11.41 -11.86
N ASP A 54 15.69 -10.65 -10.85
CA ASP A 54 16.50 -10.33 -9.69
C ASP A 54 16.79 -11.56 -8.82
N ALA A 55 15.76 -12.38 -8.55
CA ALA A 55 15.89 -13.57 -7.74
C ALA A 55 16.82 -14.60 -8.39
N SER A 56 16.73 -14.79 -9.71
CA SER A 56 17.61 -15.71 -10.44
C SER A 56 19.06 -15.20 -10.49
N SER A 57 19.26 -13.91 -10.75
CA SER A 57 20.57 -13.26 -10.75
C SER A 57 21.22 -13.31 -9.36
N PHE A 58 20.44 -13.02 -8.31
CA PHE A 58 20.89 -13.12 -6.93
C PHE A 58 21.32 -14.56 -6.59
N SER A 59 20.48 -15.55 -6.90
CA SER A 59 20.79 -16.96 -6.64
C SER A 59 22.07 -17.42 -7.34
N PHE A 60 22.34 -16.93 -8.55
CA PHE A 60 23.56 -17.24 -9.27
C PHE A 60 24.80 -16.64 -8.57
N VAL A 61 24.77 -15.34 -8.26
CA VAL A 61 25.89 -14.68 -7.58
C VAL A 61 26.12 -15.27 -6.18
N ASP A 62 25.07 -15.52 -5.40
CA ASP A 62 25.14 -16.16 -4.09
C ASP A 62 25.76 -17.57 -4.18
N SER A 63 25.48 -18.33 -5.25
CA SER A 63 26.11 -19.63 -5.47
C SER A 63 27.63 -19.52 -5.70
N ILE A 64 28.09 -18.48 -6.41
CA ILE A 64 29.52 -18.20 -6.58
C ILE A 64 30.15 -17.84 -5.22
N LEU A 65 29.53 -16.95 -4.46
CA LEU A 65 30.02 -16.51 -3.14
C LEU A 65 30.16 -17.69 -2.16
N ARG A 66 29.15 -18.56 -2.09
CA ARG A 66 29.17 -19.76 -1.25
C ARG A 66 30.24 -20.76 -1.70
N THR A 67 30.38 -20.97 -3.01
CA THR A 67 31.41 -21.89 -3.56
C THR A 67 32.82 -21.36 -3.34
N ALA A 68 33.00 -20.04 -3.33
CA ALA A 68 34.27 -19.36 -3.04
C ALA A 68 34.59 -19.27 -1.53
N GLU A 69 33.70 -19.76 -0.67
CA GLU A 69 33.79 -19.62 0.79
C GLU A 69 34.01 -18.15 1.23
N VAL A 70 33.31 -17.22 0.58
CA VAL A 70 33.33 -15.81 1.00
C VAL A 70 32.69 -15.70 2.40
N PRO A 71 33.33 -15.04 3.38
CA PRO A 71 32.78 -14.96 4.72
C PRO A 71 31.45 -14.18 4.76
N ASN A 72 30.39 -14.81 5.28
CA ASN A 72 29.06 -14.20 5.38
C ASN A 72 28.96 -13.05 6.41
N ASN A 73 30.04 -12.75 7.15
CA ASN A 73 30.12 -11.64 8.11
C ASN A 73 30.77 -10.38 7.52
N GLU A 74 31.17 -10.42 6.25
CA GLU A 74 31.70 -9.25 5.55
C GLU A 74 30.58 -8.52 4.81
N VAL A 75 30.59 -7.19 4.87
CA VAL A 75 29.61 -6.35 4.21
C VAL A 75 30.32 -5.41 3.25
N ALA A 76 29.96 -5.48 1.98
CA ALA A 76 30.48 -4.59 0.97
C ALA A 76 29.92 -3.17 1.09
N ARG A 77 30.82 -2.18 0.98
CA ARG A 77 30.48 -0.77 0.75
C ARG A 77 31.36 -0.16 -0.32
N LEU A 78 30.73 0.45 -1.31
CA LEU A 78 31.40 1.28 -2.30
C LEU A 78 31.44 2.74 -1.83
N PHE A 79 32.63 3.31 -1.71
CA PHE A 79 32.85 4.72 -1.46
C PHE A 79 33.20 5.43 -2.76
N ARG A 80 32.57 6.58 -2.99
CA ARG A 80 32.85 7.46 -4.13
C ARG A 80 33.44 8.76 -3.61
N SER A 81 34.69 9.04 -3.99
CA SER A 81 35.38 10.29 -3.65
C SER A 81 35.80 10.98 -4.95
N GLY A 82 34.96 11.89 -5.44
CA GLY A 82 35.14 12.50 -6.76
C GLY A 82 35.03 11.45 -7.88
N GLY A 83 36.10 11.29 -8.66
CA GLY A 83 36.20 10.31 -9.73
C GLY A 83 36.64 8.92 -9.27
N SER A 84 37.22 8.76 -8.07
CA SER A 84 37.70 7.46 -7.61
C SER A 84 36.60 6.66 -6.91
N LEU A 85 36.58 5.36 -7.20
CA LEU A 85 35.75 4.38 -6.54
C LEU A 85 36.64 3.49 -5.67
N THR A 86 36.28 3.32 -4.40
CA THR A 86 36.98 2.41 -3.48
C THR A 86 35.99 1.45 -2.85
N LEU A 87 36.18 0.16 -3.08
CA LEU A 87 35.36 -0.90 -2.53
C LEU A 87 36.04 -1.46 -1.29
N ARG A 88 35.32 -1.40 -0.16
CA ARG A 88 35.78 -1.97 1.10
C ARG A 88 34.80 -3.03 1.59
N LEU A 89 35.34 -4.06 2.23
CA LEU A 89 34.59 -5.07 2.96
C LEU A 89 34.77 -4.83 4.45
N CYS A 90 33.67 -4.70 5.18
CA CYS A 90 33.68 -4.39 6.61
C CYS A 90 33.07 -5.55 7.40
N THR A 91 33.69 -5.92 8.52
CA THR A 91 33.14 -6.92 9.46
C THR A 91 32.14 -6.34 10.46
N ALA A 92 32.06 -5.01 10.52
CA ALA A 92 31.12 -4.24 11.34
C ALA A 92 30.41 -3.18 10.49
N ALA A 93 29.26 -2.68 10.97
CA ALA A 93 28.53 -1.62 10.31
C ALA A 93 29.36 -0.32 10.29
N PRO A 94 29.79 0.20 9.12
CA PRO A 94 30.78 1.28 9.07
C PRO A 94 30.09 2.64 9.25
N ILE A 95 29.78 2.96 10.50
CA ILE A 95 29.24 4.24 10.95
C ILE A 95 30.25 4.91 11.89
N GLY A 96 30.66 6.13 11.57
CA GLY A 96 31.60 6.91 12.39
C GLY A 96 33.04 6.45 12.22
N ASN A 97 33.83 6.38 13.30
CA ASN A 97 35.27 6.08 13.23
C ASN A 97 35.59 4.59 13.04
N VAL A 98 34.57 3.72 12.91
CA VAL A 98 34.71 2.25 12.77
C VAL A 98 35.19 1.83 11.36
N TYR A 99 35.63 2.78 10.53
CA TYR A 99 36.23 2.48 9.23
C TYR A 99 37.57 1.72 9.32
N GLY A 100 38.16 1.63 10.52
CA GLY A 100 39.39 0.87 10.76
C GLY A 100 39.23 -0.65 10.55
N ASP A 101 38.01 -1.17 10.68
CA ASP A 101 37.72 -2.61 10.56
C ASP A 101 37.33 -3.02 9.13
N CYS A 102 37.54 -2.14 8.16
CA CYS A 102 37.24 -2.37 6.75
C CYS A 102 38.51 -2.63 5.94
N GLU A 103 38.56 -3.75 5.24
CA GLU A 103 39.62 -4.07 4.29
C GLU A 103 39.31 -3.45 2.93
N THR A 104 40.27 -2.77 2.32
CA THR A 104 40.10 -2.26 0.95
C THR A 104 40.44 -3.39 -0.02
N ILE A 105 39.43 -3.86 -0.76
CA ILE A 105 39.59 -4.97 -1.72
C ILE A 105 39.94 -4.44 -3.11
N TRP A 106 39.42 -3.26 -3.46
CA TRP A 106 39.68 -2.65 -4.75
C TRP A 106 39.56 -1.13 -4.67
N ALA A 107 40.39 -0.42 -5.45
CA ALA A 107 40.38 1.03 -5.54
C ALA A 107 40.89 1.47 -6.92
N THR A 108 40.24 2.48 -7.52
CA THR A 108 40.59 2.96 -8.86
C THR A 108 42.00 3.58 -8.94
N ASP A 109 42.47 4.18 -7.84
CA ASP A 109 43.77 4.85 -7.72
C ASP A 109 44.96 3.90 -7.50
N MET A 110 44.71 2.60 -7.31
CA MET A 110 45.78 1.60 -7.19
C MET A 110 46.52 1.36 -8.51
N GLU A 111 45.96 1.78 -9.65
CA GLU A 111 46.65 1.79 -10.92
C GLU A 111 46.80 3.24 -11.39
N GLY A 112 48.04 3.69 -11.56
CA GLY A 112 48.41 5.09 -11.86
C GLY A 112 47.98 5.64 -13.23
N GLY A 113 46.79 5.32 -13.72
CA GLY A 113 46.21 5.85 -14.95
C GLY A 113 45.32 7.07 -14.70
N ASN A 114 45.75 8.25 -15.16
CA ASN A 114 44.99 9.50 -15.11
C ASN A 114 43.89 9.57 -16.19
N GLU A 115 42.97 8.60 -16.25
CA GLU A 115 41.80 8.68 -17.15
C GLU A 115 40.56 9.19 -16.43
N THR A 116 39.82 10.09 -17.08
CA THR A 116 38.64 10.76 -16.48
C THR A 116 37.35 10.00 -16.83
N LEU A 117 36.60 9.60 -15.80
CA LEU A 117 35.43 8.71 -15.88
C LEU A 117 34.13 9.33 -16.42
N VAL A 118 34.08 10.65 -16.68
CA VAL A 118 32.82 11.38 -16.92
C VAL A 118 32.26 11.29 -18.35
N PRO A 119 33.05 11.26 -19.45
CA PRO A 119 32.48 11.22 -20.81
C PRO A 119 31.81 9.88 -21.18
N ARG A 120 32.14 8.77 -20.50
CA ARG A 120 31.75 7.41 -20.90
C ARG A 120 30.25 7.09 -20.73
N PHE A 121 29.59 7.77 -19.78
CA PHE A 121 28.19 7.48 -19.43
C PHE A 121 27.20 7.68 -20.58
N LEU A 122 27.45 8.63 -21.49
CA LEU A 122 26.54 8.90 -22.62
C LEU A 122 26.79 7.96 -23.82
N GLU A 123 27.99 7.38 -23.93
CA GLU A 123 28.39 6.58 -25.09
C GLU A 123 27.98 5.10 -24.94
N ASP A 124 28.09 4.53 -23.74
CA ASP A 124 27.70 3.13 -23.46
C ASP A 124 26.18 2.90 -23.55
N VAL A 125 25.37 3.95 -23.33
CA VAL A 125 23.91 3.91 -23.48
C VAL A 125 23.50 3.77 -24.95
N ALA A 126 24.31 4.27 -25.89
CA ALA A 126 23.99 4.21 -27.33
C ALA A 126 24.32 2.85 -27.97
N LEU A 127 25.28 2.10 -27.42
CA LEU A 127 25.78 0.85 -28.01
C LEU A 127 25.03 -0.41 -27.55
N SER A 128 24.33 -0.38 -26.41
CA SER A 128 23.61 -1.55 -25.86
C SER A 128 22.29 -1.92 -26.60
N ALA A 129 21.97 -1.29 -27.73
CA ALA A 129 20.66 -1.39 -28.38
C ALA A 129 20.47 -2.61 -29.33
N ARG A 130 21.40 -3.58 -29.40
CA ARG A 130 21.35 -4.64 -30.44
C ARG A 130 21.77 -6.06 -30.01
N SER A 131 21.32 -6.56 -28.86
CA SER A 131 21.39 -8.00 -28.57
C SER A 131 20.01 -8.60 -28.28
N PRO A 132 19.68 -9.77 -28.84
CA PRO A 132 18.47 -10.49 -28.48
C PRO A 132 18.50 -10.90 -27.01
N LEU A 133 17.32 -10.91 -26.39
CA LEU A 133 17.05 -11.29 -24.99
C LEU A 133 17.50 -12.73 -24.70
N GLU A 134 18.77 -12.93 -24.37
CA GLU A 134 19.29 -14.16 -23.79
C GLU A 134 19.58 -13.89 -22.30
N GLY A 135 18.50 -13.63 -21.56
CA GLY A 135 18.52 -13.35 -20.13
C GLY A 135 18.38 -14.63 -19.33
N ARG A 136 19.50 -15.16 -18.84
CA ARG A 136 19.59 -16.10 -17.73
C ARG A 136 21.06 -16.27 -17.35
N ALA A 137 21.32 -16.63 -16.09
CA ALA A 137 22.58 -17.28 -15.74
C ALA A 137 22.86 -18.35 -16.81
N PRO A 138 24.09 -18.44 -17.35
CA PRO A 138 24.37 -19.28 -18.51
C PRO A 138 23.73 -20.66 -18.29
N PRO A 139 22.82 -21.10 -19.17
CA PRO A 139 22.25 -22.43 -19.04
C PRO A 139 23.39 -23.44 -18.98
N ASP A 140 23.26 -24.43 -18.09
CA ASP A 140 24.30 -25.42 -17.80
C ASP A 140 25.59 -24.87 -17.17
N SER A 141 25.51 -23.74 -16.47
CA SER A 141 26.62 -23.28 -15.63
C SER A 141 26.89 -24.26 -14.48
N SER A 142 28.15 -24.65 -14.33
CA SER A 142 28.61 -25.47 -13.22
C SER A 142 29.71 -24.74 -12.46
N LEU A 143 29.64 -24.80 -11.13
CA LEU A 143 30.59 -24.16 -10.23
C LEU A 143 31.40 -25.24 -9.52
N ARG A 144 32.73 -25.13 -9.59
CA ARG A 144 33.64 -26.02 -8.86
C ARG A 144 34.66 -25.20 -8.08
N ALA A 145 34.76 -25.47 -6.77
CA ALA A 145 35.80 -24.86 -5.95
C ALA A 145 37.20 -25.29 -6.43
N ILE A 146 38.11 -24.33 -6.57
CA ILE A 146 39.53 -24.55 -6.80
C ILE A 146 40.21 -24.47 -5.44
N THR A 147 40.76 -25.59 -4.98
CA THR A 147 41.48 -25.67 -3.70
C THR A 147 42.99 -25.62 -3.93
N ASP A 148 43.70 -24.94 -3.02
CA ASP A 148 45.15 -25.01 -2.97
C ASP A 148 45.57 -26.45 -2.61
N PRO A 149 46.41 -27.12 -3.43
CA PRO A 149 46.83 -28.50 -3.15
C PRO A 149 47.63 -28.64 -1.84
N THR A 150 48.21 -27.55 -1.33
CA THR A 150 49.04 -27.58 -0.10
C THR A 150 48.22 -27.48 1.17
N ASN A 151 47.26 -26.55 1.22
CA ASN A 151 46.52 -26.20 2.43
C ASN A 151 45.05 -26.64 2.40
N GLY A 152 44.54 -27.07 1.25
CA GLY A 152 43.12 -27.41 1.06
C GLY A 152 42.17 -26.20 1.06
N THR A 153 42.67 -24.99 1.24
CA THR A 153 41.87 -23.76 1.24
C THR A 153 41.36 -23.43 -0.16
N VAL A 154 40.11 -22.98 -0.28
CA VAL A 154 39.54 -22.52 -1.55
C VAL A 154 40.21 -21.20 -1.98
N THR A 155 40.88 -21.22 -3.13
CA THR A 155 41.59 -20.06 -3.73
C THR A 155 40.79 -19.38 -4.83
N GLY A 156 39.77 -20.06 -5.36
CA GLY A 156 38.87 -19.52 -6.37
C GLY A 156 37.77 -20.50 -6.76
N VAL A 157 37.01 -20.13 -7.79
CA VAL A 157 35.92 -20.94 -8.35
C VAL A 157 36.13 -21.08 -9.85
N LEU A 158 36.10 -22.31 -10.35
CA LEU A 158 36.03 -22.60 -11.77
C LEU A 158 34.56 -22.54 -12.19
N LEU A 159 34.19 -21.52 -12.94
CA LEU A 159 32.90 -21.39 -13.59
C LEU A 159 33.00 -21.98 -15.00
N THR A 160 32.28 -23.05 -15.28
CA THR A 160 32.16 -23.61 -16.65
C THR A 160 30.79 -23.30 -17.20
N PHE A 161 30.70 -22.85 -18.45
CA PHE A 161 29.44 -22.52 -19.12
C PHE A 161 29.48 -22.95 -20.60
N ASP A 162 28.38 -22.72 -21.33
CA ASP A 162 28.17 -23.20 -22.72
C ASP A 162 28.36 -24.72 -22.85
N GLY A 163 27.67 -25.49 -22.01
CA GLY A 163 27.79 -26.95 -21.98
C GLY A 163 29.20 -27.45 -21.61
N GLY A 164 29.99 -26.63 -20.92
CA GLY A 164 31.36 -26.96 -20.49
C GLY A 164 32.45 -26.65 -21.52
N ARG A 165 32.13 -25.93 -22.60
CA ARG A 165 33.12 -25.51 -23.61
C ARG A 165 33.97 -24.35 -23.16
N GLU A 166 33.39 -23.44 -22.38
CA GLU A 166 34.08 -22.26 -21.88
C GLU A 166 34.21 -22.36 -20.35
N SER A 167 35.35 -21.89 -19.84
CA SER A 167 35.61 -21.88 -18.41
C SER A 167 36.35 -20.62 -18.00
N VAL A 168 35.91 -20.01 -16.91
CA VAL A 168 36.54 -18.83 -16.32
C VAL A 168 36.88 -19.14 -14.87
N THR A 169 38.12 -18.84 -14.48
CA THR A 169 38.59 -18.97 -13.10
C THR A 169 38.32 -17.67 -12.35
N VAL A 170 37.39 -17.71 -11.42
CA VAL A 170 37.04 -16.60 -10.53
C VAL A 170 37.98 -16.64 -9.32
N SER A 171 38.88 -15.66 -9.21
CA SER A 171 39.77 -15.55 -8.05
C SER A 171 38.98 -15.26 -6.76
N LYS A 172 39.53 -15.63 -5.60
CA LYS A 172 38.92 -15.29 -4.29
C LYS A 172 38.68 -13.79 -4.12
N THR A 173 39.61 -12.95 -4.61
CA THR A 173 39.45 -11.49 -4.61
C THR A 173 38.28 -11.05 -5.48
N CYS A 174 38.14 -11.61 -6.69
CA CYS A 174 36.98 -11.33 -7.54
C CYS A 174 35.66 -11.76 -6.89
N ALA A 175 35.61 -12.95 -6.28
CA ALA A 175 34.43 -13.40 -5.55
C ALA A 175 34.07 -12.45 -4.40
N ARG A 176 35.06 -11.94 -3.65
CA ARG A 176 34.84 -10.90 -2.62
C ARG A 176 34.29 -9.59 -3.18
N ILE A 177 34.66 -9.19 -4.40
CA ILE A 177 34.08 -8.01 -5.10
C ILE A 177 32.60 -8.24 -5.43
N LEU A 178 32.19 -9.48 -5.76
CA LEU A 178 30.81 -9.85 -6.08
C LEU A 178 29.84 -9.73 -4.89
N GLU A 179 30.33 -9.55 -3.66
CA GLU A 179 29.48 -9.25 -2.50
C GLU A 179 28.70 -7.94 -2.70
N TYR A 180 29.27 -6.95 -3.40
CA TYR A 180 28.61 -5.67 -3.68
C TYR A 180 27.34 -5.82 -4.54
N PRO A 181 27.40 -6.39 -5.77
CA PRO A 181 26.20 -6.61 -6.57
C PRO A 181 25.26 -7.64 -5.94
N ALA A 182 25.75 -8.67 -5.25
CA ALA A 182 24.90 -9.64 -4.55
C ALA A 182 23.96 -8.94 -3.56
N ARG A 183 24.50 -7.99 -2.79
CA ARG A 183 23.71 -7.20 -1.84
C ARG A 183 22.71 -6.26 -2.50
N ILE A 184 23.06 -5.69 -3.65
CA ILE A 184 22.12 -4.86 -4.43
C ILE A 184 20.97 -5.70 -4.98
N LEU A 185 21.29 -6.88 -5.51
CA LEU A 185 20.30 -7.83 -6.01
C LEU A 185 19.40 -8.33 -4.88
N ASP A 186 19.96 -8.67 -3.72
CA ASP A 186 19.23 -9.08 -2.52
C ASP A 186 18.21 -8.00 -2.07
N ASN A 187 18.64 -6.73 -2.05
CA ASN A 187 17.74 -5.64 -1.70
C ASN A 187 16.69 -5.37 -2.80
N SER A 188 17.01 -5.62 -4.06
CA SER A 188 16.13 -5.32 -5.20
C SER A 188 14.96 -6.30 -5.30
N TRP A 189 15.18 -7.61 -5.13
CA TRP A 189 14.06 -8.58 -5.18
C TRP A 189 13.07 -8.38 -4.02
N ARG A 190 13.56 -7.98 -2.83
CA ARG A 190 12.71 -7.65 -1.66
C ARG A 190 11.86 -6.40 -1.90
N GLU A 191 12.45 -5.41 -2.55
CA GLU A 191 11.76 -4.20 -2.99
C GLU A 191 10.66 -4.54 -3.99
N ASP A 192 10.96 -5.36 -5.00
CA ASP A 192 9.99 -5.78 -6.02
C ASP A 192 8.83 -6.58 -5.39
N LEU A 193 9.11 -7.42 -4.40
CA LEU A 193 8.08 -8.14 -3.64
C LEU A 193 7.13 -7.17 -2.91
N ALA A 194 7.66 -6.11 -2.29
CA ALA A 194 6.85 -5.07 -1.66
C ALA A 194 6.02 -4.28 -2.68
N LEU A 195 6.57 -4.01 -3.87
CA LEU A 195 5.84 -3.36 -4.96
C LEU A 195 4.70 -4.25 -5.49
N ILE A 196 4.89 -5.57 -5.62
CA ILE A 196 3.82 -6.53 -5.94
C ILE A 196 2.73 -6.46 -4.87
N GLY A 197 3.10 -6.53 -3.58
CA GLY A 197 2.17 -6.41 -2.47
C GLY A 197 1.38 -5.10 -2.49
N SER A 198 2.03 -4.00 -2.87
CA SER A 198 1.40 -2.68 -2.99
C SER A 198 0.30 -2.64 -4.06
N GLN A 199 0.41 -3.40 -5.15
CA GLN A 199 -0.63 -3.44 -6.19
C GLN A 199 -1.92 -4.09 -5.68
N PHE A 200 -1.80 -5.22 -4.95
CA PHE A 200 -2.95 -5.87 -4.33
C PHE A 200 -3.59 -4.99 -3.26
N TRP A 201 -2.77 -4.31 -2.46
CA TRP A 201 -3.27 -3.35 -1.47
C TRP A 201 -4.04 -2.19 -2.14
N LEU A 202 -3.50 -1.60 -3.21
CA LEU A 202 -4.17 -0.54 -3.97
C LEU A 202 -5.49 -1.00 -4.57
N LEU A 203 -5.55 -2.21 -5.14
CA LEU A 203 -6.80 -2.78 -5.63
C LEU A 203 -7.82 -2.94 -4.50
N GLY A 204 -7.38 -3.43 -3.34
CA GLY A 204 -8.20 -3.52 -2.14
C GLY A 204 -8.76 -2.15 -1.75
N MET A 205 -7.90 -1.15 -1.60
CA MET A 205 -8.27 0.22 -1.23
C MET A 205 -9.22 0.87 -2.23
N SER A 206 -8.98 0.71 -3.54
CA SER A 206 -9.87 1.16 -4.60
C SER A 206 -11.25 0.53 -4.49
N THR A 207 -11.30 -0.79 -4.23
CA THR A 207 -12.55 -1.54 -4.06
C THR A 207 -13.31 -1.05 -2.83
N PHE A 208 -12.64 -0.94 -1.68
CA PHE A 208 -13.24 -0.39 -0.45
C PHE A 208 -13.73 1.05 -0.63
N GLY A 209 -12.95 1.89 -1.33
CA GLY A 209 -13.32 3.27 -1.66
C GLY A 209 -14.63 3.36 -2.43
N ILE A 210 -14.85 2.48 -3.41
CA ILE A 210 -16.11 2.45 -4.18
C ILE A 210 -17.24 1.82 -3.35
N LEU A 211 -17.03 0.67 -2.73
CA LEU A 211 -18.08 -0.06 -2.01
C LEU A 211 -18.70 0.75 -0.87
N TYR A 212 -17.89 1.59 -0.22
CA TYR A 212 -18.32 2.41 0.92
C TYR A 212 -18.44 3.91 0.58
N ASN A 213 -18.38 4.29 -0.70
CA ASN A 213 -18.36 5.70 -1.12
C ASN A 213 -17.35 6.55 -0.33
N SER A 214 -16.18 5.99 -0.05
CA SER A 214 -15.23 6.51 0.93
C SER A 214 -14.19 7.41 0.28
N ILE A 215 -14.38 8.72 0.40
CA ILE A 215 -13.46 9.77 -0.07
C ILE A 215 -12.01 9.58 0.42
N PRO A 216 -11.73 9.23 1.70
CA PRO A 216 -10.36 9.07 2.19
C PRO A 216 -9.59 7.93 1.51
N HIS A 217 -10.27 6.82 1.19
CA HIS A 217 -9.66 5.68 0.51
C HIS A 217 -9.26 6.06 -0.91
N ILE A 218 -10.11 6.81 -1.61
CA ILE A 218 -9.82 7.29 -2.98
C ILE A 218 -8.60 8.23 -2.98
N TRP A 219 -8.51 9.16 -2.03
CA TRP A 219 -7.34 10.03 -1.91
C TRP A 219 -6.07 9.28 -1.51
N ALA A 220 -6.17 8.29 -0.62
CA ALA A 220 -5.03 7.44 -0.26
C ALA A 220 -4.49 6.69 -1.48
N VAL A 221 -5.36 6.17 -2.34
CA VAL A 221 -4.97 5.54 -3.61
C VAL A 221 -4.23 6.53 -4.52
N VAL A 222 -4.74 7.76 -4.70
CA VAL A 222 -4.06 8.79 -5.51
C VAL A 222 -2.67 9.10 -4.96
N PHE A 223 -2.56 9.32 -3.64
CA PHE A 223 -1.26 9.59 -3.00
C PHE A 223 -0.27 8.44 -3.18
N ALA A 224 -0.73 7.21 -3.01
CA ALA A 224 0.11 6.04 -3.23
C ALA A 224 0.52 5.86 -4.71
N ARG A 225 -0.32 6.27 -5.67
CA ARG A 225 0.08 6.32 -7.10
C ARG A 225 1.13 7.38 -7.40
N VAL A 226 1.09 8.53 -6.72
CA VAL A 226 2.16 9.55 -6.81
C VAL A 226 3.47 8.94 -6.32
N MET A 227 3.45 8.34 -5.13
CA MET A 227 4.59 7.65 -4.52
C MET A 227 5.18 6.56 -5.43
N GLN A 228 4.35 5.67 -5.99
CA GLN A 228 4.80 4.62 -6.90
C GLN A 228 5.41 5.19 -8.19
N SER A 229 4.83 6.26 -8.76
CA SER A 229 5.36 6.89 -9.97
C SER A 229 6.73 7.55 -9.72
N SER A 230 6.87 8.24 -8.57
CA SER A 230 8.15 8.79 -8.14
C SER A 230 9.18 7.70 -7.91
N TRP A 231 8.79 6.58 -7.28
CA TRP A 231 9.67 5.44 -7.06
C TRP A 231 10.13 4.79 -8.36
N ALA A 232 9.21 4.48 -9.28
CA ALA A 232 9.53 3.90 -10.59
C ALA A 232 10.49 4.79 -11.42
N THR A 233 10.37 6.11 -11.29
CA THR A 233 11.32 7.05 -11.93
C THR A 233 12.71 6.93 -11.30
N TYR A 234 12.77 6.87 -9.97
CA TYR A 234 14.02 6.74 -9.23
C TYR A 234 14.70 5.39 -9.47
N THR A 235 13.96 4.28 -9.56
CA THR A 235 14.53 2.94 -9.80
C THR A 235 15.15 2.81 -11.18
N LEU A 236 14.54 3.43 -12.20
CA LEU A 236 15.10 3.48 -13.55
C LEU A 236 16.46 4.19 -13.56
N TRP A 237 16.54 5.37 -12.92
CA TRP A 237 17.82 6.09 -12.77
C TRP A 237 18.84 5.29 -11.96
N ARG A 238 18.42 4.71 -10.82
CA ARG A 238 19.28 3.91 -9.94
C ARG A 238 19.85 2.70 -10.68
N THR A 239 19.07 2.04 -11.52
CA THR A 239 19.53 0.86 -12.29
C THR A 239 20.67 1.23 -13.24
N GLY A 240 20.59 2.38 -13.91
CA GLY A 240 21.69 2.89 -14.75
C GLY A 240 22.95 3.24 -13.95
N ASP A 241 22.80 3.88 -12.78
CA ASP A 241 23.94 4.18 -11.90
C ASP A 241 24.59 2.91 -11.31
N VAL A 242 23.79 1.89 -10.97
CA VAL A 242 24.31 0.58 -10.54
C VAL A 242 25.03 -0.12 -11.68
N GLN A 243 24.51 -0.11 -12.90
CA GLN A 243 25.16 -0.69 -14.07
C GLN A 243 26.54 -0.05 -14.31
N PHE A 244 26.63 1.27 -14.22
CA PHE A 244 27.91 1.99 -14.33
C PHE A 244 28.93 1.50 -13.28
N ARG A 245 28.52 1.41 -12.01
CA ARG A 245 29.39 0.94 -10.92
C ARG A 245 29.78 -0.53 -11.11
N TYR A 246 28.85 -1.37 -11.53
CA TYR A 246 29.09 -2.77 -11.83
C TYR A 246 30.15 -2.90 -12.94
N ASN A 247 30.01 -2.15 -14.03
CA ASN A 247 30.97 -2.18 -15.12
C ASN A 247 32.37 -1.72 -14.67
N ALA A 248 32.44 -0.65 -13.88
CA ALA A 248 33.70 -0.14 -13.34
C ALA A 248 34.39 -1.14 -12.37
N LEU A 249 33.62 -1.88 -11.58
CA LEU A 249 34.13 -2.79 -10.54
C LEU A 249 34.43 -4.21 -11.05
N ILE A 250 33.67 -4.70 -12.03
CA ILE A 250 33.63 -6.12 -12.38
C ILE A 250 34.06 -6.37 -13.82
N THR A 251 33.49 -5.65 -14.79
CA THR A 251 33.79 -5.89 -16.22
C THR A 251 34.99 -5.09 -16.75
N GLY A 252 35.46 -4.08 -16.02
CA GLY A 252 36.59 -3.26 -16.42
C GLY A 252 37.87 -4.08 -16.66
N GLY A 253 38.63 -3.71 -17.70
CA GLY A 253 39.88 -4.38 -18.09
C GLY A 253 41.02 -4.31 -17.06
N ASN A 254 40.80 -3.63 -15.93
CA ASN A 254 41.75 -3.40 -14.84
C ASN A 254 41.26 -3.98 -13.47
N THR A 255 40.14 -4.72 -13.46
CA THR A 255 39.57 -5.30 -12.25
C THR A 255 40.00 -6.77 -12.07
N PRO A 256 40.16 -7.31 -10.86
CA PRO A 256 40.53 -8.73 -10.68
C PRO A 256 39.55 -9.77 -11.28
N CYS A 257 38.39 -9.32 -11.77
CA CYS A 257 37.36 -10.16 -12.37
C CYS A 257 37.44 -10.22 -13.90
N HIS A 258 37.56 -9.06 -14.59
CA HIS A 258 37.53 -8.92 -16.06
C HIS A 258 36.46 -9.76 -16.79
N PHE A 259 35.33 -10.04 -16.14
CA PHE A 259 34.31 -10.95 -16.65
C PHE A 259 32.92 -10.47 -16.26
N ASP A 260 31.96 -10.55 -17.18
CA ASP A 260 30.58 -10.17 -16.93
C ASP A 260 29.78 -11.36 -16.39
N PHE A 261 29.48 -11.32 -15.08
CA PHE A 261 28.67 -12.32 -14.39
C PHE A 261 27.16 -12.13 -14.60
N LEU A 262 26.73 -10.97 -15.08
CA LEU A 262 25.32 -10.58 -15.23
C LEU A 262 25.04 -10.13 -16.68
N PRO A 263 25.39 -10.95 -17.69
CA PRO A 263 25.22 -10.57 -19.08
C PRO A 263 23.75 -10.30 -19.40
N GLY A 264 23.48 -9.11 -19.93
CA GLY A 264 22.13 -8.69 -20.33
C GLY A 264 21.16 -8.38 -19.18
N TYR A 265 21.51 -8.62 -17.90
CA TYR A 265 20.64 -8.37 -16.75
C TYR A 265 20.14 -6.92 -16.71
N PHE A 266 21.06 -5.95 -16.79
CA PHE A 266 20.70 -4.52 -16.71
C PHE A 266 19.83 -4.08 -17.89
N THR A 267 20.12 -4.57 -19.10
CA THR A 267 19.32 -4.28 -20.30
C THR A 267 17.91 -4.84 -20.17
N THR A 268 17.77 -6.10 -19.72
CA THR A 268 16.47 -6.74 -19.48
C THR A 268 15.69 -6.03 -18.38
N ARG A 269 16.35 -5.69 -17.26
CA ARG A 269 15.73 -4.96 -16.14
C ARG A 269 15.23 -3.58 -16.58
N ILE A 270 16.03 -2.82 -17.31
CA ILE A 270 15.61 -1.51 -17.87
C ILE A 270 14.44 -1.70 -18.84
N ALA A 271 14.48 -2.72 -19.71
CA ALA A 271 13.40 -3.01 -20.64
C ALA A 271 12.07 -3.37 -19.94
N LEU A 272 12.11 -3.93 -18.74
CA LEU A 272 10.92 -4.20 -17.90
C LEU A 272 10.48 -2.97 -17.06
N GLN A 273 11.44 -2.18 -16.56
CA GLN A 273 11.17 -0.97 -15.76
C GLN A 273 10.52 0.16 -16.58
N VAL A 274 10.86 0.30 -17.87
CA VAL A 274 10.26 1.33 -18.74
C VAL A 274 8.74 1.15 -18.88
N PRO A 275 8.21 -0.05 -19.24
CA PRO A 275 6.78 -0.33 -19.17
C PRO A 275 6.17 -0.11 -17.79
N GLU A 276 6.87 -0.47 -16.72
CA GLU A 276 6.39 -0.24 -15.35
C GLU A 276 6.20 1.26 -15.06
N LEU A 277 7.15 2.11 -15.46
CA LEU A 277 7.04 3.56 -15.33
C LEU A 277 5.87 4.11 -16.13
N VAL A 278 5.70 3.68 -17.39
CA VAL A 278 4.56 4.08 -18.23
C VAL A 278 3.23 3.66 -17.59
N LEU A 279 3.15 2.43 -17.06
CA LEU A 279 1.95 1.94 -16.35
C LEU A 279 1.67 2.75 -15.08
N ASN A 280 2.69 3.14 -14.32
CA ASN A 280 2.53 3.99 -13.13
C ASN A 280 2.03 5.40 -13.49
N LEU A 281 2.62 6.04 -14.51
CA LEU A 281 2.21 7.36 -14.95
C LEU A 281 0.78 7.38 -15.51
N THR A 282 0.43 6.39 -16.33
CA THR A 282 -0.93 6.25 -16.87
C THR A 282 -1.94 5.91 -15.76
N ALA A 283 -1.58 5.06 -14.80
CA ALA A 283 -2.39 4.80 -13.62
C ALA A 283 -2.60 6.06 -12.79
N LEU A 284 -1.56 6.87 -12.55
CA LEU A 284 -1.65 8.11 -11.80
C LEU A 284 -2.58 9.11 -12.48
N LEU A 285 -2.41 9.36 -13.78
CA LEU A 285 -3.23 10.33 -14.52
C LEU A 285 -4.70 9.91 -14.56
N SER A 286 -4.98 8.65 -14.91
CA SER A 286 -6.34 8.12 -15.00
C SER A 286 -7.03 8.05 -13.63
N THR A 287 -6.32 7.56 -12.60
CA THR A 287 -6.82 7.49 -11.22
C THR A 287 -7.09 8.88 -10.67
N SER A 288 -6.20 9.86 -10.88
CA SER A 288 -6.40 11.23 -10.41
C SER A 288 -7.61 11.89 -11.06
N PHE A 289 -7.77 11.71 -12.38
CA PHE A 289 -8.93 12.24 -13.11
C PHE A 289 -10.25 11.64 -12.62
N LEU A 290 -10.32 10.32 -12.48
CA LEU A 290 -11.53 9.63 -12.03
C LEU A 290 -11.81 9.88 -10.55
N ALA A 291 -10.78 9.90 -9.70
CA ALA A 291 -10.88 10.27 -8.29
C ALA A 291 -11.49 11.66 -8.13
N TRP A 292 -10.99 12.65 -8.89
CA TRP A 292 -11.54 13.99 -8.90
C TRP A 292 -13.04 14.01 -9.27
N ARG A 293 -13.43 13.28 -10.32
CA ARG A 293 -14.83 13.17 -10.75
C ARG A 293 -15.72 12.51 -9.71
N ILE A 294 -15.27 11.39 -9.13
CA ILE A 294 -16.00 10.63 -8.11
C ILE A 294 -16.15 11.47 -6.84
N VAL A 295 -15.06 12.08 -6.35
CA VAL A 295 -15.09 12.93 -5.15
C VAL A 295 -16.01 14.14 -5.35
N LYS A 296 -15.99 14.77 -6.54
CA LYS A 296 -16.93 15.86 -6.86
C LYS A 296 -18.38 15.36 -6.79
N GLY A 297 -18.69 14.20 -7.39
CA GLY A 297 -20.01 13.57 -7.31
C GLY A 297 -20.45 13.30 -5.88
N TYR A 298 -19.61 12.62 -5.09
CA TYR A 298 -19.90 12.30 -3.69
C TYR A 298 -20.07 13.54 -2.83
N SER A 299 -19.24 14.57 -3.03
CA SER A 299 -19.38 15.84 -2.31
C SER A 299 -20.71 16.52 -2.60
N ALA A 300 -21.15 16.53 -3.87
CA ALA A 300 -22.43 17.13 -4.27
C ALA A 300 -23.62 16.38 -3.66
N SER A 301 -23.61 15.04 -3.69
CA SER A 301 -24.67 14.21 -3.09
C SER A 301 -24.71 14.37 -1.56
N THR A 302 -23.55 14.44 -0.91
CA THR A 302 -23.44 14.60 0.55
C THR A 302 -23.98 15.96 1.00
N ILE A 303 -23.65 17.04 0.28
CA ILE A 303 -24.12 18.40 0.59
C ILE A 303 -25.63 18.52 0.37
N ARG A 304 -26.16 17.96 -0.73
CA ARG A 304 -27.59 18.04 -1.05
C ARG A 304 -28.47 17.31 -0.04
N ARG A 305 -27.99 16.22 0.56
CA ARG A 305 -28.78 15.41 1.48
C ARG A 305 -28.92 16.01 2.88
N VAL A 306 -27.88 16.70 3.39
CA VAL A 306 -27.81 17.02 4.83
C VAL A 306 -27.60 18.51 5.12
N GLY A 307 -27.27 19.34 4.12
CA GLY A 307 -27.12 20.81 4.28
C GLY A 307 -26.39 21.27 5.56
N PRO A 308 -25.24 20.67 5.94
CA PRO A 308 -24.67 20.90 7.27
C PRO A 308 -24.15 22.33 7.46
N PRO A 309 -24.15 22.83 8.72
CA PRO A 309 -23.49 24.09 9.05
C PRO A 309 -22.01 24.09 8.64
N ALA A 310 -21.52 25.23 8.14
CA ALA A 310 -20.15 25.37 7.63
C ALA A 310 -19.05 24.95 8.63
N GLY A 311 -19.31 25.10 9.94
CA GLY A 311 -18.40 24.66 11.00
C GLY A 311 -18.20 23.13 11.05
N VAL A 312 -19.28 22.35 10.92
CA VAL A 312 -19.23 20.88 10.93
C VAL A 312 -18.51 20.36 9.69
N MET A 313 -18.74 20.99 8.53
CA MET A 313 -18.07 20.64 7.27
C MET A 313 -16.54 20.80 7.36
N ARG A 314 -16.04 21.79 8.11
CA ARG A 314 -14.59 21.95 8.33
C ARG A 314 -14.01 20.80 9.15
N ILE A 315 -14.69 20.39 10.22
CA ILE A 315 -14.27 19.27 11.08
C ILE A 315 -14.30 17.96 10.30
N TYR A 316 -15.35 17.76 9.49
CA TYR A 316 -15.47 16.59 8.61
C TYR A 316 -14.28 16.47 7.66
N LYS A 317 -13.81 17.57 7.06
CA LYS A 317 -12.60 17.55 6.21
C LYS A 317 -11.35 17.10 6.96
N PHE A 318 -11.15 17.53 8.20
CA PHE A 318 -10.02 17.06 9.01
C PHE A 318 -10.12 15.56 9.32
N PHE A 319 -11.32 15.06 9.63
CA PHE A 319 -11.56 13.62 9.79
C PHE A 319 -11.24 12.84 8.51
N LEU A 320 -11.63 13.34 7.34
CA LEU A 320 -11.32 12.67 6.07
C LEU A 320 -9.81 12.58 5.83
N VAL A 321 -9.08 13.64 6.15
CA VAL A 321 -7.61 13.67 6.05
C VAL A 321 -6.96 12.73 7.06
N ASP A 322 -7.43 12.71 8.31
CA ASP A 322 -6.98 11.77 9.34
C ASP A 322 -7.19 10.31 8.90
N SER A 323 -8.37 9.99 8.38
CA SER A 323 -8.67 8.65 7.87
C SER A 323 -7.78 8.25 6.69
N MET A 324 -7.40 9.20 5.83
CA MET A 324 -6.43 8.95 4.76
C MET A 324 -5.05 8.59 5.34
N PHE A 325 -4.55 9.34 6.33
CA PHE A 325 -3.29 9.05 6.99
C PHE A 325 -3.30 7.70 7.70
N LEU A 326 -4.40 7.32 8.36
CA LEU A 326 -4.56 5.99 8.96
C LEU A 326 -4.37 4.88 7.93
N GLN A 327 -5.02 4.98 6.78
CA GLN A 327 -4.93 3.94 5.75
C GLN A 327 -3.54 3.86 5.13
N LEU A 328 -2.89 5.00 4.87
CA LEU A 328 -1.51 5.04 4.37
C LEU A 328 -0.54 4.49 5.41
N SER A 329 -0.71 4.82 6.69
CA SER A 329 0.13 4.34 7.79
C SER A 329 0.10 2.83 7.91
N LEU A 330 -1.08 2.21 7.79
CA LEU A 330 -1.21 0.75 7.84
C LEU A 330 -0.29 0.10 6.80
N PHE A 331 -0.33 0.57 5.55
CA PHE A 331 0.49 0.00 4.49
C PHE A 331 1.98 0.26 4.69
N PHE A 332 2.37 1.53 4.86
CA PHE A 332 3.79 1.89 4.92
C PHE A 332 4.48 1.39 6.20
N THR A 333 3.78 1.38 7.34
CA THR A 333 4.32 0.81 8.58
C THR A 333 4.49 -0.70 8.44
N VAL A 334 3.48 -1.44 7.97
CA VAL A 334 3.61 -2.89 7.77
C VAL A 334 4.70 -3.23 6.76
N THR A 335 4.83 -2.46 5.68
CA THR A 335 5.87 -2.65 4.66
C THR A 335 7.26 -2.41 5.25
N ALA A 336 7.48 -1.29 5.94
CA ALA A 336 8.77 -0.99 6.58
C ALA A 336 9.16 -2.05 7.61
N ILE A 337 8.20 -2.53 8.42
CA ILE A 337 8.43 -3.63 9.37
C ILE A 337 8.80 -4.92 8.64
N SER A 338 8.07 -5.26 7.58
CA SER A 338 8.27 -6.51 6.84
C SER A 338 9.66 -6.54 6.18
N LEU A 339 10.06 -5.44 5.54
CA LEU A 339 11.40 -5.29 4.95
C LEU A 339 12.50 -5.42 6.01
N TRP A 340 12.31 -4.82 7.18
CA TRP A 340 13.30 -4.88 8.25
C TRP A 340 13.39 -6.26 8.91
N ILE A 341 12.26 -6.91 9.19
CA ILE A 341 12.25 -8.29 9.72
C ILE A 341 12.93 -9.22 8.73
N ASP A 342 12.62 -9.08 7.44
CA ASP A 342 13.24 -9.88 6.40
C ASP A 342 14.76 -9.65 6.35
N GLN A 343 15.21 -8.39 6.44
CA GLN A 343 16.63 -8.04 6.56
C GLN A 343 17.29 -8.70 7.77
N LEU A 344 16.65 -8.68 8.93
CA LEU A 344 17.20 -9.29 10.15
C LEU A 344 17.22 -10.83 10.12
N ARG A 345 16.39 -11.47 9.29
CA ARG A 345 16.30 -12.93 9.22
C ARG A 345 17.17 -13.54 8.13
N ASN A 346 17.17 -12.92 6.96
CA ASN A 346 17.66 -13.55 5.74
C ASN A 346 18.98 -12.93 5.22
N SER A 347 19.43 -11.80 5.76
CA SER A 347 20.69 -11.16 5.33
C SER A 347 21.86 -11.37 6.30
N SER A 348 23.08 -11.18 5.82
CA SER A 348 24.33 -11.17 6.62
C SER A 348 24.29 -10.18 7.79
N ILE A 349 23.42 -9.17 7.70
CA ILE A 349 23.20 -8.15 8.73
C ILE A 349 22.70 -8.76 10.05
N ALA A 350 22.03 -9.92 10.01
CA ALA A 350 21.57 -10.64 11.19
C ALA A 350 22.70 -10.90 12.21
N MET A 351 23.89 -11.21 11.71
CA MET A 351 25.07 -11.53 12.52
C MET A 351 25.68 -10.29 13.20
N LEU A 352 25.42 -9.09 12.67
CA LEU A 352 25.92 -7.82 13.19
C LEU A 352 24.99 -7.21 14.25
N ALA A 353 23.78 -7.76 14.44
CA ALA A 353 22.81 -7.23 15.40
C ALA A 353 23.11 -7.72 16.83
N HIS A 354 23.37 -6.80 17.76
CA HIS A 354 23.60 -7.16 19.18
C HIS A 354 22.35 -7.72 19.89
N HIS A 355 21.16 -7.24 19.54
CA HIS A 355 19.90 -7.57 20.23
C HIS A 355 18.75 -7.95 19.27
N PRO A 356 18.90 -9.01 18.45
CA PRO A 356 17.89 -9.39 17.46
C PRO A 356 16.54 -9.74 18.10
N GLY A 357 16.55 -10.37 19.28
CA GLY A 357 15.33 -10.72 20.02
C GLY A 357 14.48 -9.50 20.42
N LEU A 358 15.12 -8.41 20.84
CA LEU A 358 14.42 -7.17 21.18
C LEU A 358 13.75 -6.56 19.94
N TYR A 359 14.46 -6.54 18.80
CA TYR A 359 13.89 -6.07 17.54
C TYR A 359 12.67 -6.90 17.16
N TYR A 360 12.77 -8.23 17.16
CA TYR A 360 11.62 -9.09 16.83
C TYR A 360 10.42 -8.84 17.76
N ALA A 361 10.64 -8.74 19.07
CA ALA A 361 9.58 -8.46 20.03
C ALA A 361 8.89 -7.11 19.77
N LEU A 362 9.66 -6.05 19.50
CA LEU A 362 9.13 -4.74 19.16
C LEU A 362 8.28 -4.78 17.90
N PHE A 363 8.77 -5.39 16.81
CA PHE A 363 8.07 -5.41 15.54
C PHE A 363 6.83 -6.31 15.53
N ILE A 364 6.91 -7.50 16.11
CA ILE A 364 5.74 -8.37 16.31
C ILE A 364 4.71 -7.64 17.19
N GLY A 365 5.17 -6.97 18.25
CA GLY A 365 4.34 -6.13 19.11
C GLY A 365 3.62 -5.04 18.33
N THR A 366 4.31 -4.34 17.43
CA THR A 366 3.70 -3.32 16.55
C THR A 366 2.68 -3.93 15.59
N ILE A 367 2.97 -5.07 14.95
CA ILE A 367 2.02 -5.74 14.04
C ILE A 367 0.74 -6.15 14.79
N VAL A 368 0.86 -6.67 16.01
CA VAL A 368 -0.30 -7.05 16.83
C VAL A 368 -1.10 -5.84 17.27
N THR A 369 -0.43 -4.75 17.63
CA THR A 369 -1.09 -3.53 18.15
C THR A 369 -1.60 -2.59 17.05
N ILE A 370 -1.15 -2.71 15.79
CA ILE A 370 -1.60 -1.85 14.68
C ILE A 370 -3.09 -2.05 14.36
N VAL A 371 -3.61 -3.27 14.47
CA VAL A 371 -5.03 -3.56 14.20
C VAL A 371 -5.94 -2.92 15.26
N PRO A 372 -5.73 -3.14 16.58
CA PRO A 372 -6.42 -2.38 17.62
C PRO A 372 -6.27 -0.87 17.45
N TRP A 373 -5.08 -0.38 17.11
CA TRP A 373 -4.83 1.06 16.90
C TRP A 373 -5.69 1.63 15.77
N MET A 374 -5.77 0.95 14.62
CA MET A 374 -6.64 1.33 13.49
C MET A 374 -8.12 1.35 13.89
N ILE A 375 -8.57 0.31 14.60
CA ILE A 375 -9.95 0.21 15.09
C ILE A 375 -10.25 1.37 16.05
N MET A 376 -9.36 1.65 16.99
CA MET A 376 -9.52 2.77 17.94
C MET A 376 -9.57 4.11 17.21
N GLY A 377 -8.65 4.40 16.27
CA GLY A 377 -8.69 5.64 15.49
C GLY A 377 -10.00 5.81 14.72
N TRP A 378 -10.44 4.75 14.03
CA TRP A 378 -11.70 4.74 13.28
C TRP A 378 -12.94 5.00 14.15
N PHE A 379 -13.08 4.27 15.26
CA PHE A 379 -14.23 4.43 16.16
C PHE A 379 -14.17 5.72 16.97
N ALA A 380 -12.97 6.12 17.43
CA ALA A 380 -12.77 7.31 18.22
C ALA A 380 -13.22 8.57 17.49
N VAL A 381 -12.82 8.75 16.22
CA VAL A 381 -13.20 9.93 15.46
C VAL A 381 -14.68 9.89 15.07
N ARG A 382 -15.19 8.73 14.62
CA ARG A 382 -16.59 8.61 14.18
C ARG A 382 -17.61 8.81 15.29
N ARG A 383 -17.31 8.31 16.50
CA ARG A 383 -18.22 8.35 17.66
C ARG A 383 -17.85 9.42 18.68
N GLU A 384 -16.86 10.26 18.39
CA GLU A 384 -16.32 11.28 19.30
C GLU A 384 -15.96 10.70 20.71
N MET A 385 -15.47 9.46 20.76
CA MET A 385 -15.17 8.76 22.02
C MET A 385 -13.81 9.20 22.57
N LYS A 386 -13.81 10.12 23.54
CA LYS A 386 -12.60 10.70 24.17
C LYS A 386 -11.60 9.64 24.68
N PHE A 387 -12.09 8.56 25.30
CA PHE A 387 -11.23 7.50 25.83
C PHE A 387 -10.50 6.72 24.73
N LEU A 388 -11.23 6.32 23.67
CA LEU A 388 -10.61 5.63 22.53
C LEU A 388 -9.64 6.55 21.78
N MET A 389 -9.95 7.85 21.69
CA MET A 389 -9.05 8.85 21.10
C MET A 389 -7.75 8.98 21.90
N ALA A 390 -7.83 9.04 23.23
CA ALA A 390 -6.66 9.05 24.10
C ALA A 390 -5.79 7.80 23.90
N GLY A 391 -6.41 6.61 23.85
CA GLY A 391 -5.69 5.36 23.56
C GLY A 391 -5.05 5.33 22.17
N PHE A 392 -5.75 5.83 21.15
CA PHE A 392 -5.25 5.98 19.79
C PHE A 392 -4.02 6.89 19.71
N LEU A 393 -4.08 8.07 20.32
CA LEU A 393 -2.97 9.03 20.35
C LEU A 393 -1.80 8.52 21.18
N PHE A 394 -2.06 7.88 22.32
CA PHE A 394 -1.04 7.25 23.14
C PHE A 394 -0.24 6.21 22.34
N LEU A 395 -0.92 5.27 21.68
CA LEU A 395 -0.24 4.28 20.84
C LEU A 395 0.50 4.91 19.65
N ASN A 396 -0.06 5.96 19.04
CA ASN A 396 0.63 6.68 17.96
C ASN A 396 1.96 7.30 18.46
N ILE A 397 1.94 7.99 19.60
CA ILE A 397 3.15 8.54 20.23
C ILE A 397 4.15 7.42 20.58
N CYS A 398 3.68 6.29 21.10
CA CYS A 398 4.52 5.13 21.35
C CYS A 398 5.18 4.61 20.07
N TYR A 399 4.44 4.49 18.95
CA TYR A 399 5.04 4.10 17.68
C TYR A 399 6.10 5.11 17.23
N ILE A 400 5.78 6.40 17.20
CA ILE A 400 6.73 7.46 16.83
C ILE A 400 8.01 7.35 17.68
N ALA A 401 7.87 7.21 19.01
CA ALA A 401 9.00 7.09 19.92
C ALA A 401 9.83 5.81 19.69
N LEU A 402 9.18 4.65 19.54
CA LEU A 402 9.85 3.37 19.31
C LEU A 402 10.57 3.35 17.96
N TRP A 403 9.94 3.88 16.90
CA TRP A 403 10.56 4.03 15.59
C TRP A 403 11.74 5.01 15.60
N SER A 404 11.62 6.14 16.31
CA SER A 404 12.74 7.06 16.50
C SER A 404 13.89 6.40 17.28
N ALA A 405 13.59 5.60 18.30
CA ALA A 405 14.60 4.89 19.08
C ALA A 405 15.38 3.85 18.26
N MET A 406 14.79 3.27 17.19
CA MET A 406 15.50 2.35 16.30
C MET A 406 16.71 2.99 15.63
N PHE A 407 16.72 4.31 15.42
CA PHE A 407 17.90 5.02 14.90
C PHE A 407 19.07 5.06 15.90
N TYR A 408 18.91 4.61 17.15
CA TYR A 408 20.06 4.37 18.02
C TYR A 408 20.90 3.17 17.56
N SER A 409 20.28 2.21 16.88
CA SER A 409 20.97 1.04 16.35
C SER A 409 21.85 1.40 15.14
N HIS A 410 23.14 1.08 15.23
CA HIS A 410 24.08 1.25 14.13
C HIS A 410 23.64 0.45 12.89
N VAL A 411 23.15 -0.77 13.09
CA VAL A 411 22.72 -1.66 12.01
C VAL A 411 21.48 -1.12 11.28
N TYR A 412 20.55 -0.51 12.03
CA TYR A 412 19.36 0.11 11.47
C TYR A 412 19.72 1.36 10.64
N ARG A 413 20.53 2.26 11.21
CA ARG A 413 21.04 3.45 10.49
C ARG A 413 21.81 3.07 9.24
N TRP A 414 22.59 2.01 9.31
CA TRP A 414 23.35 1.49 8.19
C TRP A 414 22.43 1.07 7.04
N THR A 415 21.45 0.23 7.34
CA THR A 415 20.46 -0.24 6.38
C THR A 415 19.64 0.93 5.82
N PHE A 416 19.30 1.91 6.65
CA PHE A 416 18.61 3.13 6.22
C PHE A 416 19.44 3.95 5.22
N ILE A 417 20.76 4.03 5.37
CA ILE A 417 21.62 4.77 4.42
C ILE A 417 21.84 3.96 3.14
N GLU A 418 22.00 2.65 3.25
CA GLU A 418 22.39 1.81 2.13
C GLU A 418 21.21 1.39 1.24
N TRP A 419 20.00 1.29 1.81
CA TRP A 419 18.82 0.81 1.10
C TRP A 419 17.76 1.93 0.96
N PRO A 420 17.77 2.68 -0.16
CA PRO A 420 16.89 3.83 -0.35
C PRO A 420 15.39 3.50 -0.25
N PHE A 421 14.96 2.32 -0.72
CA PHE A 421 13.55 1.93 -0.67
C PHE A 421 13.04 1.77 0.76
N PHE A 422 13.84 1.09 1.59
CA PHE A 422 13.59 0.96 3.02
C PHE A 422 13.58 2.32 3.71
N ALA A 423 14.53 3.20 3.37
CA ALA A 423 14.60 4.55 3.90
C ALA A 423 13.34 5.37 3.58
N CYS A 424 12.96 5.43 2.29
CA CYS A 424 11.77 6.14 1.83
C CYS A 424 10.49 5.58 2.48
N SER A 425 10.33 4.25 2.53
CA SER A 425 9.19 3.60 3.17
C SER A 425 9.08 3.93 4.65
N THR A 426 10.22 3.93 5.36
CA THR A 426 10.30 4.31 6.78
C THR A 426 9.97 5.79 6.98
N MET A 427 10.52 6.68 6.15
CA MET A 427 10.25 8.12 6.23
C MET A 427 8.78 8.44 5.97
N VAL A 428 8.17 7.81 4.97
CA VAL A 428 6.76 8.00 4.66
C VAL A 428 5.90 7.46 5.80
N SER A 429 6.20 6.25 6.30
CA SER A 429 5.56 5.67 7.49
C SER A 429 5.59 6.64 8.68
N MET A 430 6.76 7.21 8.97
CA MET A 430 6.91 8.19 10.05
C MET A 430 6.11 9.46 9.79
N GLY A 431 6.15 9.99 8.57
CA GLY A 431 5.41 11.18 8.17
C GLY A 431 3.89 11.01 8.30
N VAL A 432 3.34 9.86 7.88
CA VAL A 432 1.91 9.57 7.99
C VAL A 432 1.47 9.30 9.43
N LEU A 433 2.32 8.70 10.27
CA LEU A 433 2.06 8.55 11.71
C LEU A 433 1.98 9.91 12.42
N VAL A 434 2.95 10.79 12.15
CA VAL A 434 2.95 12.17 12.67
C VAL A 434 1.71 12.93 12.17
N GLY A 435 1.36 12.79 10.89
CA GLY A 435 0.12 13.34 10.32
C GLY A 435 -1.12 12.86 11.08
N ALA A 436 -1.26 11.55 11.29
CA ALA A 436 -2.37 10.98 12.04
C ALA A 436 -2.41 11.45 13.51
N ALA A 437 -1.25 11.67 14.15
CA ALA A 437 -1.21 12.23 15.51
C ALA A 437 -1.72 13.68 15.55
N ILE A 438 -1.30 14.51 14.59
CA ILE A 438 -1.70 15.91 14.49
C ILE A 438 -3.19 16.02 14.18
N PHE A 439 -3.68 15.34 13.13
CA PHE A 439 -5.09 15.41 12.73
C PHE A 439 -6.02 14.70 13.73
N GLY A 440 -5.56 13.63 14.38
CA GLY A 440 -6.25 13.01 15.52
C GLY A 440 -6.39 13.96 16.70
N THR A 441 -5.33 14.72 17.04
CA THR A 441 -5.37 15.74 18.11
C THR A 441 -6.32 16.89 17.75
N ILE A 442 -6.27 17.38 16.51
CA ILE A 442 -7.21 18.40 16.02
C ILE A 442 -8.65 17.88 16.13
N SER A 443 -8.89 16.63 15.74
CA SER A 443 -10.21 16.00 15.86
C SER A 443 -10.66 15.93 17.31
N TRP A 444 -9.78 15.51 18.23
CA TRP A 444 -10.07 15.43 19.67
C TRP A 444 -10.51 16.78 20.26
N VAL A 445 -9.77 17.86 19.97
CA VAL A 445 -10.09 19.21 20.47
C VAL A 445 -11.44 19.71 19.92
N ASN A 446 -11.89 19.19 18.78
CA ASN A 446 -13.17 19.55 18.16
C ASN A 446 -14.34 18.62 18.52
N PHE A 447 -14.16 17.64 19.41
CA PHE A 447 -15.25 16.77 19.87
C PHE A 447 -16.35 17.57 20.60
N GLY A 448 -17.60 17.11 20.49
CA GLY A 448 -18.79 17.76 21.04
C GLY A 448 -19.42 18.82 20.11
N ARG A 449 -18.81 19.11 18.95
CA ARG A 449 -19.32 20.09 17.98
C ARG A 449 -20.35 19.53 16.99
N GLY A 450 -20.83 18.31 17.23
CA GLY A 450 -21.92 17.69 16.47
C GLY A 450 -21.50 16.86 15.24
N LEU A 451 -20.22 16.50 15.11
CA LEU A 451 -19.74 15.64 14.01
C LEU A 451 -20.32 14.22 14.14
N ALA A 452 -20.35 13.66 15.36
CA ALA A 452 -20.94 12.35 15.60
C ALA A 452 -22.42 12.28 15.19
N HIS A 453 -23.19 13.33 15.50
CA HIS A 453 -24.60 13.39 15.10
C HIS A 453 -24.74 13.47 13.58
N TYR A 454 -23.93 14.30 12.92
CA TYR A 454 -23.91 14.40 11.45
C TYR A 454 -23.61 13.05 10.78
N LEU A 455 -22.55 12.35 11.23
CA LEU A 455 -22.17 11.04 10.71
C LEU A 455 -23.22 9.97 10.99
N HIS A 456 -23.91 10.05 12.13
CA HIS A 456 -24.99 9.13 12.45
C HIS A 456 -26.20 9.32 11.51
N VAL A 457 -26.64 10.56 11.31
CA VAL A 457 -27.71 10.89 10.36
C VAL A 457 -27.32 10.45 8.94
N GLU A 458 -26.08 10.70 8.52
CA GLU A 458 -25.58 10.23 7.21
C GLU A 458 -25.62 8.71 7.10
N ALA A 459 -25.20 7.97 8.14
CA ALA A 459 -25.24 6.51 8.14
C ALA A 459 -26.68 5.96 8.06
N VAL A 460 -27.62 6.54 8.81
CA VAL A 460 -29.04 6.14 8.78
C VAL A 460 -29.67 6.45 7.41
N LEU A 461 -29.34 7.59 6.80
CA LEU A 461 -29.79 7.94 5.45
C LEU A 461 -29.19 7.04 4.37
N LEU A 462 -27.94 6.58 4.55
CA LEU A 462 -27.31 5.61 3.65
C LEU A 462 -27.91 4.20 3.79
N GLU A 463 -28.33 3.81 4.99
CA GLU A 463 -28.94 2.50 5.24
C GLU A 463 -30.39 2.40 4.76
N SER A 464 -31.12 3.51 4.83
CA SER A 464 -32.53 3.57 4.45
C SER A 464 -32.79 3.70 2.94
N ASP A 465 -31.73 3.66 2.11
CA ASP A 465 -31.79 3.78 0.65
C ASP A 465 -32.65 4.97 0.15
N PHE A 466 -32.77 6.02 0.97
CA PHE A 466 -33.42 7.28 0.59
C PHE A 466 -32.58 7.93 -0.50
N ASN A 467 -32.86 7.56 -1.74
CA ASN A 467 -32.25 8.16 -2.89
C ASN A 467 -33.05 9.42 -3.22
N PRO A 468 -32.53 10.64 -2.92
CA PRO A 468 -33.27 11.89 -3.14
C PRO A 468 -33.67 12.07 -4.61
N ASP A 469 -32.97 11.39 -5.52
CA ASP A 469 -33.25 11.37 -6.96
C ASP A 469 -34.60 10.71 -7.32
N VAL A 470 -35.20 9.91 -6.41
CA VAL A 470 -36.56 9.37 -6.59
C VAL A 470 -37.62 10.46 -6.39
N PHE A 471 -37.30 11.50 -5.62
CA PHE A 471 -38.25 12.56 -5.29
C PHE A 471 -38.16 13.79 -6.20
N THR A 472 -37.16 13.87 -7.10
CA THR A 472 -36.94 15.08 -7.93
C THR A 472 -37.56 15.03 -9.33
N ASN A 473 -38.34 14.02 -9.73
CA ASN A 473 -38.64 13.82 -11.16
C ASN A 473 -40.08 13.85 -11.67
N ASP A 474 -41.10 14.19 -10.86
CA ASP A 474 -42.49 14.17 -11.38
C ASP A 474 -43.19 15.55 -11.48
N GLU A 475 -42.62 16.66 -10.99
CA GLU A 475 -43.29 17.96 -11.11
C GLU A 475 -42.99 18.70 -12.43
N GLU A 476 -41.85 18.48 -13.09
CA GLU A 476 -41.46 19.24 -14.30
C GLU A 476 -41.87 18.55 -15.62
N LYS A 477 -42.42 17.33 -15.56
CA LYS A 477 -42.94 16.61 -16.74
C LYS A 477 -44.46 16.60 -16.82
N ALA A 478 -45.14 17.52 -16.13
CA ALA A 478 -46.53 17.81 -16.39
C ALA A 478 -46.63 18.48 -17.79
N PRO A 479 -47.32 17.87 -18.77
CA PRO A 479 -47.44 18.46 -20.10
C PRO A 479 -48.12 19.82 -20.00
N ALA A 480 -47.47 20.85 -20.53
CA ALA A 480 -47.93 22.25 -20.56
C ALA A 480 -49.18 22.50 -21.44
N ASN A 481 -50.01 21.48 -21.67
CA ASN A 481 -51.19 21.53 -22.54
C ASN A 481 -52.46 21.15 -21.76
N SER A 482 -52.91 22.04 -20.88
CA SER A 482 -54.34 22.19 -20.61
C SER A 482 -54.61 23.61 -20.11
N SER A 483 -54.95 24.48 -21.05
CA SER A 483 -55.65 25.73 -20.77
C SER A 483 -57.00 25.41 -20.12
N MET A 484 -57.07 25.37 -18.81
CA MET A 484 -58.34 25.37 -18.10
C MET A 484 -58.19 26.11 -16.78
N ASN A 485 -58.85 27.26 -16.72
CA ASN A 485 -59.01 28.14 -15.56
C ASN A 485 -59.52 27.35 -14.36
N THR A 486 -58.63 26.73 -13.61
CA THR A 486 -58.96 26.07 -12.35
C THR A 486 -58.34 26.91 -11.25
N PRO A 487 -59.12 27.37 -10.25
CA PRO A 487 -58.62 28.21 -9.17
C PRO A 487 -57.45 27.49 -8.48
N VAL A 488 -56.42 28.27 -8.16
CA VAL A 488 -55.21 27.84 -7.45
C VAL A 488 -55.59 27.05 -6.20
N GLN A 489 -55.65 25.74 -6.34
CA GLN A 489 -55.83 24.82 -5.23
C GLN A 489 -54.45 24.65 -4.60
N ARG A 490 -54.18 25.47 -3.57
CA ARG A 490 -53.05 25.25 -2.67
C ARG A 490 -53.07 23.78 -2.26
N SER A 491 -51.99 23.06 -2.57
CA SER A 491 -51.75 21.73 -2.04
C SER A 491 -51.96 21.80 -0.53
N PRO A 492 -52.94 21.06 0.03
CA PRO A 492 -53.09 21.02 1.47
C PRO A 492 -51.79 20.46 2.02
N SER A 493 -51.16 21.19 2.93
CA SER A 493 -50.05 20.68 3.72
C SER A 493 -50.44 19.27 4.20
N ALA A 494 -49.58 18.27 4.07
CA ALA A 494 -49.87 16.91 4.56
C ALA A 494 -50.25 16.89 6.07
N LEU A 495 -49.99 17.99 6.78
CA LEU A 495 -50.43 18.26 8.16
C LEU A 495 -51.87 18.79 8.31
N SER A 496 -52.53 19.33 7.27
CA SER A 496 -53.87 19.92 7.39
C SER A 496 -55.02 18.95 7.09
N GLN A 497 -54.74 17.73 6.59
CA GLN A 497 -55.78 16.72 6.34
C GLN A 497 -55.94 15.68 7.46
N LEU A 498 -55.12 15.71 8.52
CA LEU A 498 -55.25 14.78 9.66
C LEU A 498 -56.17 15.30 10.79
N SER A 499 -56.97 16.35 10.55
CA SER A 499 -57.85 16.96 11.57
C SER A 499 -59.30 16.48 11.56
N ALA A 500 -59.67 15.49 10.73
CA ALA A 500 -61.02 14.92 10.76
C ALA A 500 -60.95 13.42 11.02
N GLU A 501 -61.37 13.04 12.22
CA GLU A 501 -61.66 11.69 12.68
C GLU A 501 -60.46 10.71 12.86
N GLY A 502 -59.90 10.74 14.07
CA GLY A 502 -59.56 9.48 14.75
C GLY A 502 -58.10 9.05 14.87
N VAL A 503 -57.10 9.90 14.59
CA VAL A 503 -55.69 9.55 14.84
C VAL A 503 -55.17 10.35 16.05
N SER A 504 -55.27 9.77 17.24
CA SER A 504 -54.90 10.41 18.50
C SER A 504 -53.80 9.65 19.25
N VAL A 505 -52.58 9.55 18.71
CA VAL A 505 -51.40 9.35 19.57
C VAL A 505 -50.18 10.02 18.94
N VAL A 506 -50.06 11.34 19.07
CA VAL A 506 -48.73 11.99 19.00
C VAL A 506 -48.01 11.58 20.28
N LYS A 507 -47.24 10.50 20.22
CA LYS A 507 -46.48 10.02 21.36
C LYS A 507 -45.18 10.82 21.42
N LYS A 508 -45.05 11.66 22.46
CA LYS A 508 -43.76 12.28 22.79
C LYS A 508 -42.78 11.15 23.11
N ASP A 509 -41.73 11.00 22.32
CA ASP A 509 -40.71 9.99 22.57
C ASP A 509 -40.03 10.32 23.90
N THR A 510 -40.27 9.45 24.89
CA THR A 510 -39.79 9.63 26.27
C THR A 510 -38.47 8.92 26.51
N ASN A 511 -37.96 8.18 25.52
CA ASN A 511 -36.70 7.42 25.64
C ASN A 511 -35.44 8.25 25.34
N TRP A 512 -35.61 9.54 25.05
CA TRP A 512 -34.52 10.49 24.79
C TRP A 512 -34.48 11.54 25.91
N ASP A 513 -33.99 11.15 27.09
CA ASP A 513 -33.72 12.08 28.18
C ASP A 513 -32.36 12.76 27.96
N PHE A 514 -32.40 13.99 27.44
CA PHE A 514 -31.25 14.87 27.29
C PHE A 514 -31.43 16.05 28.22
N SER A 515 -30.85 15.93 29.41
CA SER A 515 -30.89 16.96 30.45
C SER A 515 -30.06 18.22 30.14
N ASP A 516 -29.69 18.46 28.87
CA ASP A 516 -29.02 19.71 28.52
C ASP A 516 -29.22 20.09 27.04
N VAL A 517 -29.48 21.39 26.84
CA VAL A 517 -29.64 22.16 25.59
C VAL A 517 -31.07 22.34 25.06
N ASN A 518 -31.56 23.59 25.21
CA ASN A 518 -32.69 24.21 24.49
C ASN A 518 -32.67 23.90 22.98
N ARG A 519 -33.41 22.88 22.54
CA ARG A 519 -33.70 22.61 21.12
C ARG A 519 -35.20 22.44 20.89
N PRO A 520 -35.70 22.82 19.70
CA PRO A 520 -37.11 22.64 19.35
C PRO A 520 -37.47 21.14 19.34
N ALA A 521 -38.66 20.81 19.86
CA ALA A 521 -39.14 19.43 19.97
C ALA A 521 -39.26 18.76 18.58
N ILE A 522 -38.70 17.56 18.45
CA ILE A 522 -38.88 16.72 17.28
C ILE A 522 -40.12 15.84 17.53
N TYR A 523 -41.10 15.91 16.62
CA TYR A 523 -42.29 15.09 16.66
C TYR A 523 -42.15 13.95 15.64
N THR A 524 -42.19 12.71 16.12
CA THR A 524 -42.32 11.53 15.26
C THR A 524 -43.80 11.20 15.08
N VAL A 525 -44.23 11.08 13.83
CA VAL A 525 -45.61 10.67 13.49
C VAL A 525 -45.57 9.19 13.12
N ASP A 526 -46.02 8.34 14.03
CA ASP A 526 -46.24 6.92 13.71
C ASP A 526 -47.52 6.79 12.90
N VAL A 527 -47.37 6.46 11.61
CA VAL A 527 -48.49 6.13 10.74
C VAL A 527 -48.90 4.69 11.02
N GLN A 528 -49.85 4.50 11.93
CA GLN A 528 -50.51 3.20 12.07
C GLN A 528 -51.37 2.95 10.83
N VAL A 529 -50.86 2.10 9.93
CA VAL A 529 -51.66 1.53 8.85
C VAL A 529 -52.66 0.59 9.50
N ASN A 530 -53.92 1.01 9.57
CA ASN A 530 -55.01 0.21 10.09
C ASN A 530 -55.17 -1.03 9.19
N GLN A 531 -54.61 -2.18 9.60
CA GLN A 531 -54.85 -3.45 8.93
C GLN A 531 -56.32 -3.83 9.20
N GLY A 532 -57.19 -3.48 8.24
CA GLY A 532 -58.57 -3.91 8.23
C GLY A 532 -58.66 -5.41 8.43
N THR A 533 -59.41 -5.79 9.46
CA THR A 533 -59.71 -7.16 9.88
C THR A 533 -60.23 -7.99 8.71
N VAL A 534 -59.36 -8.75 8.05
CA VAL A 534 -59.77 -9.82 7.14
C VAL A 534 -60.32 -10.95 8.01
N ARG A 535 -61.65 -11.04 8.09
CA ARG A 535 -62.38 -12.16 8.70
C ARG A 535 -61.93 -13.46 8.03
N SER A 536 -61.16 -14.26 8.78
CA SER A 536 -60.94 -15.67 8.55
C SER A 536 -62.29 -16.40 8.60
N MET A 537 -62.70 -16.96 7.46
CA MET A 537 -63.88 -17.81 7.36
C MET A 537 -63.47 -19.22 7.79
N ASP A 538 -64.02 -19.67 8.92
CA ASP A 538 -63.80 -20.99 9.50
C ASP A 538 -64.21 -22.10 8.54
N SER A 539 -63.28 -23.00 8.21
CA SER A 539 -63.59 -24.33 7.69
C SER A 539 -63.39 -25.36 8.80
N SER A 540 -64.48 -25.72 9.47
CA SER A 540 -64.57 -26.91 10.29
C SER A 540 -64.43 -28.16 9.39
N MET A 541 -63.32 -28.87 9.52
CA MET A 541 -63.21 -30.24 9.00
C MET A 541 -63.07 -31.23 10.15
N SER A 542 -64.12 -32.04 10.22
CA SER A 542 -64.38 -33.21 11.04
C SER A 542 -63.17 -34.14 11.19
N LYS A 543 -62.89 -34.53 12.43
CA LYS A 543 -62.26 -35.81 12.76
C LYS A 543 -63.39 -36.76 13.11
N ASP A 544 -63.51 -37.87 12.38
CA ASP A 544 -63.82 -39.19 12.98
C ASP A 544 -63.71 -40.34 11.96
N SER A 545 -63.04 -41.42 12.45
CA SER A 545 -63.03 -42.80 11.94
C SER A 545 -62.36 -43.05 10.57
N LEU A 546 -61.69 -44.17 10.26
CA LEU A 546 -61.88 -45.56 10.68
C LEU A 546 -60.63 -46.38 10.30
N ALA A 547 -60.42 -47.50 10.99
CA ALA A 547 -59.29 -48.43 10.88
C ALA A 547 -59.16 -49.15 9.52
N LYS A 548 -57.91 -49.35 9.06
CA LYS A 548 -57.32 -50.66 8.73
C LYS A 548 -55.81 -50.56 8.49
#